data_AF-A0A3A6NYE4-F1
#
_entry.id   AF-A0A3A6NYE4-F1
#
_cell.length_a   1.000
_cell.length_b   1.000
_cell.length_c   1.000
_cell.angle_alpha   90.00
_cell.angle_beta   90.00
_cell.angle_gamma   90.00
#
_symmetry.space_group_name_H-M   'P 1'
#
loop_
_entity.id
_entity.type
_entity.pdbx_description
1 polymer ?
#
loop_
_entity_poly.entity_id
_entity_poly.type
_entity_poly.pdbx_seq_one_letter_code
_entity_poly.pdbx_strand_id
1 'polypeptide(L)' 'MISRERVLEYLATDSRVGGLTAGEALVSITPAMLLLLTQEDQHFFRRHADEPCHEVARACNAGHVWHGDENKQ' A
#
# COMPACT_ATOMS: atom_id res chain seq x y z
N MET A 1 -9.44 -16.54 6.75
CA MET A 1 -8.07 -16.10 7.12
C MET A 1 -7.75 -14.82 6.36
N ILE A 2 -7.06 -13.87 6.99
CA ILE A 2 -6.52 -12.67 6.33
C ILE A 2 -5.15 -13.07 5.76
N SER A 3 -4.85 -12.69 4.51
CA SER A 3 -3.57 -12.95 3.82
C SER A 3 -2.95 -11.64 3.33
N ARG A 4 -1.68 -11.68 2.91
CA ARG A 4 -0.98 -10.53 2.30
C ARG A 4 -1.82 -9.88 1.19
N GLU A 5 -2.32 -10.69 0.26
CA GLU A 5 -3.10 -10.25 -0.91
C GLU A 5 -4.37 -9.53 -0.47
N ARG A 6 -5.06 -10.03 0.56
CA ARG A 6 -6.25 -9.36 1.11
C ARG A 6 -5.94 -8.04 1.78
N VAL A 7 -4.78 -7.91 2.44
CA VAL A 7 -4.34 -6.63 3.01
C VAL A 7 -4.06 -5.63 1.89
N LEU A 8 -3.37 -6.04 0.84
CA LEU A 8 -3.09 -5.18 -0.32
C LEU A 8 -4.37 -4.82 -1.09
N GLU A 9 -5.31 -5.75 -1.24
CA GLU A 9 -6.62 -5.49 -1.85
C GLU A 9 -7.44 -4.48 -1.04
N TYR A 10 -7.46 -4.62 0.29
CA TYR A 10 -8.06 -3.64 1.21
C TYR A 10 -7.42 -2.26 1.03
N LEU A 11 -6.09 -2.19 1.04
CA LEU A 11 -5.34 -0.94 0.85
C LEU A 11 -5.59 -0.31 -0.53
N ALA A 12 -5.88 -1.12 -1.55
CA ALA A 12 -6.12 -0.69 -2.93
C ALA A 12 -7.55 -0.23 -3.25
N THR A 13 -8.54 -0.60 -2.42
CA THR A 13 -9.96 -0.47 -2.79
C THR A 13 -10.88 0.06 -1.69
N ASP A 14 -10.50 -0.05 -0.42
CA ASP A 14 -11.38 0.36 0.68
C ASP A 14 -11.40 1.89 0.83
N SER A 15 -12.60 2.47 0.84
CA SER A 15 -12.80 3.91 0.90
C SER A 15 -12.31 4.55 2.20
N ARG A 16 -12.14 3.77 3.28
CA ARG A 16 -11.59 4.26 4.55
C ARG A 16 -10.11 4.64 4.46
N VAL A 17 -9.38 4.05 3.53
CA VAL A 17 -7.95 4.35 3.27
C VAL A 17 -7.74 5.07 1.94
N GLY A 18 -8.78 5.24 1.13
CA GLY A 18 -8.69 5.85 -0.20
C GLY A 18 -8.22 7.31 -0.21
N GLY A 19 -8.36 8.03 0.91
CA GLY A 19 -7.86 9.40 1.08
C GLY A 19 -6.50 9.50 1.78
N LEU A 20 -5.89 8.39 2.15
CA LEU A 20 -4.61 8.36 2.85
C LEU A 20 -3.44 8.24 1.87
N THR A 21 -2.31 8.81 2.24
CA THR A 21 -1.03 8.45 1.61
C THR A 21 -0.61 7.04 2.03
N ALA A 22 0.33 6.43 1.31
CA ALA A 22 0.83 5.10 1.65
C ALA A 22 1.46 5.05 3.06
N GLY A 23 2.15 6.12 3.47
CA GLY A 23 2.72 6.25 4.80
C GLY A 23 1.66 6.30 5.89
N GLU A 24 0.62 7.13 5.70
CA GLU A 24 -0.49 7.25 6.64
C GLU A 24 -1.27 5.94 6.75
N ALA A 25 -1.52 5.27 5.63
CA ALA A 25 -2.21 3.98 5.62
C ALA A 25 -1.42 2.89 6.34
N LEU A 26 -0.09 2.85 6.16
CA LEU A 26 0.77 1.87 6.83
C LEU A 26 0.77 2.03 8.36
N VAL A 27 0.62 3.25 8.86
CA VAL A 27 0.44 3.53 10.31
C VAL A 27 -0.98 3.22 10.78
N SER A 28 -1.98 3.36 9.90
CA SER A 28 -3.40 3.23 10.23
C SER A 28 -3.92 1.78 10.22
N ILE A 29 -3.23 0.85 9.56
CA ILE A 29 -3.62 -0.57 9.57
C ILE A 29 -3.35 -1.23 10.91
N THR A 30 -4.11 -2.29 11.19
CA THR A 30 -3.92 -3.06 12.42
C THR A 30 -2.54 -3.75 12.45
N PRO A 31 -1.95 -3.99 13.63
CA PRO A 31 -0.69 -4.74 13.75
C PRO A 31 -0.74 -6.12 13.10
N ALA A 32 -1.89 -6.80 13.13
CA ALA A 32 -2.10 -8.09 12.47
C ALA A 32 -2.01 -7.99 10.94
N MET A 33 -2.54 -6.92 10.34
CA MET A 33 -2.40 -6.66 8.90
C MET A 33 -0.95 -6.33 8.55
N LEU A 34 -0.27 -5.54 9.37
CA LEU A 34 1.13 -5.19 9.16
C LEU A 34 2.05 -6.43 9.18
N LEU A 35 1.78 -7.40 10.06
CA LEU A 35 2.53 -8.67 10.13
C LEU A 35 2.32 -9.58 8.91
N LEU A 36 1.25 -9.39 8.14
CA LEU A 36 1.00 -10.13 6.89
C LEU A 36 1.72 -9.52 5.69
N LEU A 37 2.15 -8.26 5.79
CA LEU A 37 2.97 -7.61 4.79
C LEU A 37 4.43 -8.06 4.96
N THR A 38 5.07 -8.43 3.86
CA THR A 38 6.49 -8.73 3.82
C THR A 38 7.32 -7.49 4.14
N GLN A 39 8.59 -7.68 4.49
CA GLN A 39 9.49 -6.54 4.68
C GLN A 39 9.64 -5.70 3.40
N GLU A 40 9.57 -6.34 2.23
CA GLU A 40 9.62 -5.65 0.94
C GLU A 40 8.38 -4.80 0.72
N ASP A 41 7.18 -5.32 1.01
CA ASP A 41 5.92 -4.55 0.93
C ASP A 41 6.00 -3.31 1.83
N GLN A 42 6.43 -3.48 3.08
CA GLN A 42 6.55 -2.36 4.03
C GLN A 42 7.59 -1.33 3.58
N HIS A 43 8.71 -1.78 3.02
CA HIS A 43 9.75 -0.89 2.49
C HIS A 43 9.25 -0.13 1.27
N PHE A 44 8.49 -0.79 0.39
CA PHE A 44 7.88 -0.17 -0.77
C PHE A 44 6.89 0.94 -0.37
N PHE A 45 6.01 0.67 0.60
CA PHE A 45 5.09 1.68 1.14
C PHE A 45 5.84 2.86 1.78
N ARG A 46 6.95 2.61 2.50
CA ARG A 46 7.78 3.70 3.06
C ARG A 46 8.52 4.51 2.00
N ARG A 47 8.97 3.86 0.91
CA ARG A 47 9.62 4.55 -0.21
C ARG A 47 8.67 5.48 -0.94
N HIS A 48 7.40 5.08 -1.07
CA HIS A 48 6.35 5.85 -1.73
C HIS A 48 5.36 6.45 -0.70
N ALA A 49 5.86 6.84 0.48
CA ALA A 49 5.02 7.19 1.62
C ALA A 49 4.07 8.37 1.34
N ASP A 50 4.46 9.32 0.49
CA ASP A 50 3.66 10.51 0.15
C ASP A 50 2.69 10.26 -1.01
N GLU A 51 2.78 9.11 -1.67
CA GLU A 51 1.95 8.76 -2.82
C GLU A 51 0.61 8.16 -2.37
N PRO A 52 -0.44 8.19 -3.21
CA PRO A 52 -1.75 7.67 -2.84
C PRO A 52 -1.70 6.19 -2.44
N CYS A 53 -2.24 5.85 -1.27
CA CYS A 53 -2.16 4.49 -0.72
C CYS A 53 -2.66 3.43 -1.71
N HIS A 54 -3.77 3.72 -2.39
CA HIS A 54 -4.41 2.77 -3.29
C HIS A 54 -3.56 2.46 -4.53
N GLU A 55 -2.81 3.44 -5.04
CA GLU A 55 -1.89 3.24 -6.17
C GLU A 55 -0.67 2.42 -5.73
N VAL A 56 -0.10 2.76 -4.57
CA VAL A 56 1.05 2.04 -3.99
C VAL A 56 0.68 0.60 -3.68
N ALA A 57 -0.52 0.35 -3.15
CA ALA A 57 -1.04 -0.98 -2.89
C ALA A 57 -1.20 -1.81 -4.17
N ARG A 58 -1.71 -1.22 -5.26
CA ARG A 58 -1.82 -1.89 -6.57
C ARG A 58 -0.45 -2.23 -7.14
N ALA A 59 0.48 -1.27 -7.12
CA ALA A 59 1.86 -1.46 -7.56
C ALA A 59 2.58 -2.57 -6.76
N CYS A 60 2.39 -2.57 -5.45
CA CYS A 60 2.91 -3.58 -4.53
C CYS A 60 2.33 -4.97 -4.85
N ASN A 61 1.02 -5.06 -5.08
CA ASN A 61 0.34 -6.31 -5.46
C ASN A 61 0.75 -6.81 -6.86
N ALA A 62 1.16 -5.91 -7.76
CA ALA A 62 1.66 -6.23 -9.09
C ALA A 62 3.16 -6.59 -9.12
N GLY A 63 3.81 -6.73 -7.97
CA GLY A 63 5.23 -7.09 -7.87
C GLY A 63 6.18 -5.92 -7.62
N HIS A 64 5.72 -4.92 -6.85
CA HIS A 64 6.51 -3.74 -6.47
C HIS A 64 6.96 -2.85 -7.65
N VAL A 65 6.13 -2.78 -8.69
CA VAL A 65 6.40 -1.95 -9.88
C VAL A 65 5.64 -0.64 -9.76
N TRP A 66 6.36 0.46 -9.51
CA TRP A 66 5.78 1.80 -9.41
C TRP A 66 5.74 2.51 -10.77
N HIS A 67 4.57 3.04 -11.13
CA HIS A 67 4.33 3.81 -12.37
C HIS A 67 3.91 5.27 -12.11
N GLY A 68 3.86 5.72 -10.86
CA GLY A 68 3.26 7.01 -10.51
C GLY A 68 4.03 8.27 -10.93
N ASP A 69 5.25 8.12 -11.45
CA ASP A 69 6.01 9.25 -12.02
C ASP A 69 5.80 9.44 -13.53
N GLU A 70 5.04 8.57 -14.21
CA GLU A 70 4.82 8.70 -15.66
C GLU A 70 3.93 9.90 -16.04
N ASN A 71 3.29 10.57 -15.07
CA ASN A 71 2.37 11.70 -15.29
C ASN A 71 2.79 13.05 -14.65
N LYS A 72 4.01 13.19 -14.12
CA LYS A 72 4.53 14.50 -13.63
C LYS A 72 5.30 15.27 -14.73
N GLN A 73 4.69 15.47 -15.91
CA GLN A 73 5.18 16.38 -16.96
C GLN A 73 4.24 17.58 -17.14
#